data_AF-A0A918GUF5-F1
#
_entry.id   AF-A0A918GUF5-F1
#
_cell.length_a   1.000
_cell.length_b   1.000
_cell.length_c   1.000
_cell.angle_alpha   90.00
_cell.angle_beta   90.00
_cell.angle_gamma   90.00
#
_symmetry.space_group_name_H-M   'P 1'
#
loop_
_entity.id
_entity.type
_entity.pdbx_description
1 polymer ?
#
loop_
_entity_poly.entity_id
_entity_poly.type
_entity_poly.pdbx_seq_one_letter_code
_entity_poly.pdbx_strand_id
1 'polypeptide(L)' 'MTVPESGVSEGLSLGAPVSLPGLAARPWESVFNGQQRHGIAYRAAAVTPATFPAAMGATA' A
#
# COMPACT_ATOMS: atom_id res chain seq x y z
N MET A 1 1.38 -2.60 5.86
CA MET A 1 0.26 -1.89 5.24
C MET A 1 -1.04 -2.49 5.76
N THR A 2 -2.07 -1.68 6.00
CA THR A 2 -3.38 -2.14 6.52
C THR A 2 -4.52 -1.45 5.79
N VAL A 3 -5.59 -2.19 5.48
CA VAL A 3 -6.81 -1.72 4.83
C VAL A 3 -7.99 -2.45 5.49
N PRO A 4 -9.14 -1.80 5.74
CA PRO A 4 -10.34 -2.52 6.16
C PRO A 4 -10.78 -3.51 5.07
N GLU A 5 -11.29 -4.68 5.47
CA GLU A 5 -11.75 -5.71 4.52
C GLU A 5 -12.79 -5.17 3.53
N SER A 6 -13.76 -4.39 4.02
CA SER A 6 -14.78 -3.73 3.20
C SER A 6 -14.22 -2.75 2.16
N GLY A 7 -12.95 -2.32 2.29
CA GLY A 7 -12.27 -1.45 1.35
C GLY A 7 -11.50 -2.19 0.25
N VAL A 8 -11.51 -3.52 0.23
CA VAL A 8 -10.81 -4.33 -0.77
C VAL A 8 -11.75 -4.61 -1.94
N SER A 9 -11.38 -4.12 -3.14
CA SER A 9 -12.17 -4.36 -4.35
C SER A 9 -12.05 -5.81 -4.83
N GLU A 10 -13.11 -6.32 -5.44
CA GLU A 10 -13.11 -7.62 -6.12
C GLU A 10 -12.26 -7.60 -7.39
N GLY A 11 -11.89 -8.78 -7.89
CA GLY A 11 -11.16 -8.91 -9.17
C GLY A 11 -9.71 -8.43 -9.16
N LEU A 12 -9.16 -8.10 -7.99
CA LEU A 12 -7.73 -7.81 -7.85
C LEU A 12 -6.89 -9.04 -8.23
N SER A 13 -5.88 -8.83 -9.05
CA SER A 13 -4.96 -9.86 -9.51
C SER A 13 -3.55 -9.53 -9.06
N LEU A 14 -2.76 -10.54 -8.67
CA LEU A 14 -1.38 -10.34 -8.27
C LEU A 14 -0.55 -9.77 -9.43
N GLY A 15 0.31 -8.80 -9.12
CA GLY A 15 1.11 -8.09 -10.11
C GLY A 15 0.34 -7.04 -10.91
N ALA A 16 -0.99 -6.97 -10.79
CA ALA A 16 -1.77 -5.93 -11.43
C ALA A 16 -1.61 -4.58 -10.69
N PRO A 17 -1.65 -3.47 -11.43
CA PRO A 17 -1.61 -2.14 -10.84
C PRO A 17 -2.82 -1.82 -9.95
N VAL A 18 -2.56 -1.11 -8.84
CA VAL A 18 -3.59 -0.73 -7.86
C VAL A 18 -3.49 0.75 -7.47
N SER A 19 -4.63 1.34 -7.14
CA SER A 19 -4.76 2.65 -6.51
C SER A 19 -5.10 2.47 -5.03
N LEU A 20 -4.57 3.35 -4.19
CA LEU A 20 -4.71 3.30 -2.73
C LEU A 20 -5.37 4.58 -2.19
N PRO A 21 -6.70 4.74 -2.34
CA PRO A 21 -7.42 5.89 -1.79
C PRO A 21 -7.19 6.03 -0.28
N GLY A 22 -6.97 7.26 0.18
CA GLY A 22 -6.75 7.57 1.59
C GLY A 22 -5.47 6.97 2.18
N LEU A 23 -4.46 6.68 1.34
CA LEU A 23 -3.16 6.22 1.82
C LEU A 23 -2.51 7.26 2.74
N ALA A 24 -2.19 6.83 3.96
CA ALA A 24 -1.49 7.60 4.96
C ALA A 24 -0.28 6.81 5.48
N ALA A 25 0.85 7.51 5.58
CA ALA A 25 2.07 7.01 6.19
C ALA A 25 2.23 7.62 7.59
N ARG A 26 2.52 6.78 8.60
CA ARG A 26 2.78 7.24 9.97
C ARG A 26 4.04 6.58 10.51
N PRO A 27 4.96 7.34 11.13
CA PRO A 27 6.08 6.74 11.84
C PRO A 27 5.57 5.95 13.04
N TRP A 28 6.27 4.89 13.41
CA TRP A 28 6.06 4.18 14.66
C TRP A 28 7.38 3.66 15.22
N GLU A 29 7.39 3.48 16.53
CA GLU A 29 8.51 2.92 17.29
C GLU A 29 7.93 1.99 18.37
N SER A 30 8.55 0.83 18.61
CA SER A 30 8.16 -0.12 19.66
C SER A 30 9.34 -0.98 20.08
N VAL A 31 9.32 -1.45 21.32
CA VAL A 31 10.26 -2.48 21.80
C VAL A 31 9.55 -3.82 21.73
N PHE A 32 10.14 -4.80 21.05
CA PHE A 32 9.60 -6.16 21.00
C PHE A 32 10.72 -7.16 21.24
N ASN A 33 10.56 -8.00 22.27
CA ASN A 33 11.60 -8.93 22.73
C ASN A 33 12.94 -8.24 23.09
N GLY A 34 12.86 -7.07 23.74
CA GLY A 34 14.05 -6.28 24.11
C GLY A 34 14.81 -5.66 22.94
N GLN A 35 14.26 -5.72 21.71
CA GLN A 35 14.84 -5.08 20.54
C GLN A 35 14.00 -3.89 20.11
N GLN A 36 14.66 -2.74 19.89
CA GLN A 36 14.02 -1.57 19.31
C GLN A 36 13.60 -1.87 17.88
N ARG A 37 12.36 -1.55 17.55
CA ARG A 37 11.82 -1.61 16.19
C ARG A 37 11.23 -0.26 15.86
N HIS A 38 11.50 0.21 14.66
CA HIS A 38 10.92 1.43 14.14
C HIS A 38 10.54 1.22 12.68
N GLY A 39 9.68 2.07 12.15
CA GLY A 39 9.33 2.01 10.74
C GLY A 39 8.20 2.94 10.36
N ILE A 40 7.69 2.72 9.15
CA ILE A 40 6.54 3.45 8.61
C ILE A 40 5.35 2.48 8.50
N ALA A 41 4.28 2.81 9.20
CA ALA A 41 3.01 2.12 9.05
C ALA A 41 2.20 2.82 7.96
N TYR A 42 1.84 2.06 6.93
CA TYR A 42 0.94 2.50 5.86
C TYR A 42 -0.48 2.02 6.16
N ARG A 43 -1.45 2.93 6.06
CA ARG A 43 -2.89 2.61 6.11
C ARG A 43 -3.57 3.22 4.89
N ALA A 44 -4.47 2.50 4.25
CA ALA A 44 -5.31 3.04 3.19
C ALA A 44 -6.78 2.79 3.53
N ALA A 45 -7.67 3.61 2.97
CA ALA A 45 -9.11 3.43 3.11
C ALA A 45 -9.61 2.30 2.19
N ALA A 46 -9.01 2.16 1.01
CA ALA A 46 -9.38 1.14 0.03
C ALA A 46 -8.19 0.67 -0.83
N VAL A 47 -8.36 -0.47 -1.50
CA VAL A 47 -7.53 -0.95 -2.61
C VAL A 47 -8.44 -1.15 -3.81
N THR A 48 -8.15 -0.45 -4.90
CA THR A 48 -8.92 -0.55 -6.15
C THR A 48 -7.98 -0.88 -7.32
N PRO A 49 -8.47 -1.58 -8.36
CA PRO A 49 -7.71 -1.72 -9.61
C PRO A 49 -7.34 -0.33 -10.13
N ALA A 50 -6.11 -0.17 -10.59
CA ALA A 50 -5.69 1.01 -11.33
C ALA A 50 -5.39 0.61 -12.76
N THR A 51 -5.48 1.55 -13.67
CA THR A 51 -4.74 1.48 -14.93
C THR A 51 -3.60 2.47 -14.79
N PHE A 52 -2.36 1.98 -14.82
CA PHE A 52 -1.27 2.87 -15.16
C PHE A 52 -1.24 2.93 -16.69
N PRO A 53 -1.14 4.13 -17.30
CA PRO A 53 -0.74 4.17 -18.70
C PRO A 53 0.57 3.40 -18.80
N ALA A 54 0.65 2.45 -19.73
CA ALA A 54 1.88 1.71 -19.99
C ALA A 54 3.00 2.75 -20.08
N ALA A 55 4.00 2.65 -19.19
CA ALA A 55 5.14 3.56 -19.23
C ALA A 55 5.75 3.41 -20.62
N MET A 56 5.51 4.39 -21.49
CA MET A 56 6.26 4.55 -22.72
C MET A 56 7.70 4.60 -22.26
N GLY A 57 8.45 3.53 -22.57
CA GLY A 57 9.76 3.27 -21.98
C GLY A 57 10.57 4.56 -21.96
N ALA A 58 11.16 4.87 -20.80
CA ALA A 58 12.16 5.91 -20.73
C ALA A 58 13.32 5.49 -21.63
N THR A 59 13.29 5.93 -22.89
CA THR A 59 14.45 5.93 -23.76
C THR A 59 15.40 6.98 -23.19
N ALA A 60 16.38 6.49 -22.43
CA ALA A 60 17.60 7.24 -22.10
C ALA A 60 18.47 7.38 -23.35
#